data_AF-A0A8C7LK53-F1
#
_entry.id   AF-A0A8C7LK53-F1
#
_cell.length_a   1.000
_cell.length_b   1.000
_cell.length_c   1.000
_cell.angle_alpha   90.00
_cell.angle_beta   90.00
_cell.angle_gamma   90.00
#
_symmetry.space_group_name_H-M   'P 1'
#
loop_
_entity.id
_entity.type
_entity.pdbx_description
1 polymer ?
#
loop_
_entity_poly.entity_id
_entity_poly.type
_entity_poly.pdbx_seq_one_letter_code
_entity_poly.pdbx_strand_id
1 'polypeptide(L)'
;MQSGFRASHGFTSATLKVLNDILTAIDKKHYCAAVFIDLAKAFDSVNHHILIGRLDSLGFSNDCLAWFTNYFSDRVQCVKSEGLLSGPLAVSMGVPQGSILGPTLFSVYINEVALAAGESLIHLYADDTILYTSGPSLDTVLLTTLQASFNAIQLSFRGLQLLLNTSKTKCMLFNRSLPAPTRLSNITTLDGSDLEYVDNYKYLGVWLDCKLSFQTHIKHLQSKVKSRIGFLFRNKASYTHAYKHTLVKLTILPILDFGDVIYKIASNTLLNKLDAVYHSAIRFISKAPYTTHHCDLYALVGWPSLHTRRQTHWLHVIYKTLLGKVPPYLSSLVTIASPTCSTRSSRYISLVTPKTNSFFGRLSFQFSAANDWNELQKSLKLETLISLTSFKHQLSEQL
;
A
#
# COMPACT_ATOMS: atom_id res chain seq x y z
N MET A 1 -13.26 4.41 -1.12
CA MET A 1 -12.45 4.87 0.04
C MET A 1 -11.26 5.69 -0.45
N GLN A 2 -10.87 6.78 0.21
CA GLN A 2 -9.71 7.61 -0.17
C GLN A 2 -8.66 7.59 0.96
N SER A 3 -7.39 7.36 0.61
CA SER A 3 -6.26 7.27 1.57
C SER A 3 -5.05 8.13 1.23
N GLY A 4 -5.01 8.74 0.05
CA GLY A 4 -3.92 9.65 -0.32
C GLY A 4 -3.96 10.94 0.53
N PHE A 5 -2.82 11.38 1.02
CA PHE A 5 -2.66 12.68 1.72
C PHE A 5 -3.57 12.89 2.94
N ARG A 6 -4.10 11.81 3.55
CA ARG A 6 -4.94 11.88 4.74
C ARG A 6 -4.16 11.46 5.98
N ALA A 7 -4.36 12.19 7.08
CA ALA A 7 -3.81 11.82 8.37
C ALA A 7 -4.25 10.39 8.75
N SER A 8 -3.34 9.62 9.34
CA SER A 8 -3.53 8.22 9.74
C SER A 8 -3.83 7.24 8.59
N HIS A 9 -3.85 7.69 7.34
CA HIS A 9 -3.94 6.85 6.14
C HIS A 9 -2.58 6.79 5.48
N GLY A 10 -2.20 5.63 4.97
CA GLY A 10 -0.94 5.49 4.26
C GLY A 10 -0.93 4.27 3.35
N PHE A 11 0.19 4.08 2.66
CA PHE A 11 0.43 2.94 1.81
C PHE A 11 0.05 1.61 2.50
N THR A 12 0.56 1.37 3.71
CA THR A 12 0.30 0.12 4.44
C THR A 12 -1.19 -0.13 4.68
N SER A 13 -1.95 0.87 5.12
CA SER A 13 -3.38 0.69 5.40
C SER A 13 -4.16 0.46 4.11
N ALA A 14 -3.85 1.18 3.03
CA ALA A 14 -4.52 1.03 1.75
C ALA A 14 -4.28 -0.36 1.14
N THR A 15 -3.01 -0.78 1.04
CA THR A 15 -2.67 -2.07 0.45
C THR A 15 -3.13 -3.25 1.30
N LEU A 16 -3.08 -3.16 2.64
CA LEU A 16 -3.61 -4.22 3.51
C LEU A 16 -5.10 -4.44 3.34
N LYS A 17 -5.90 -3.37 3.17
CA LYS A 17 -7.34 -3.51 2.94
C LYS A 17 -7.64 -4.26 1.64
N VAL A 18 -7.00 -3.83 0.56
CA VAL A 18 -7.15 -4.47 -0.77
C VAL A 18 -6.73 -5.94 -0.71
N LEU A 19 -5.58 -6.25 -0.11
CA LEU A 19 -5.13 -7.64 0.03
C LEU A 19 -6.05 -8.48 0.91
N ASN A 20 -6.56 -7.93 2.01
CA ASN A 20 -7.52 -8.61 2.86
C ASN A 20 -8.78 -9.00 2.07
N ASP A 21 -9.32 -8.09 1.26
CA ASP A 21 -10.53 -8.34 0.48
C ASP A 21 -10.28 -9.41 -0.59
N ILE A 22 -9.15 -9.34 -1.30
CA ILE A 22 -8.80 -10.36 -2.30
C ILE A 22 -8.62 -11.73 -1.64
N LEU A 23 -7.90 -11.81 -0.52
CA LEU A 23 -7.65 -13.08 0.18
C LEU A 23 -8.93 -13.67 0.77
N THR A 24 -9.83 -12.84 1.29
CA THR A 24 -11.13 -13.30 1.82
C THR A 24 -12.07 -13.74 0.70
N ALA A 25 -12.01 -13.12 -0.48
CA ALA A 25 -12.72 -13.60 -1.67
C ALA A 25 -12.18 -14.97 -2.11
N ILE A 26 -10.86 -15.15 -2.17
CA ILE A 26 -10.23 -16.43 -2.51
C ILE A 26 -10.61 -17.52 -1.49
N ASP A 27 -10.68 -17.18 -0.20
CA ASP A 27 -11.11 -18.13 0.85
C ASP A 27 -12.56 -18.62 0.67
N LYS A 28 -13.41 -17.79 0.07
CA LYS A 28 -14.78 -18.13 -0.32
C LYS A 28 -14.88 -18.86 -1.66
N LYS A 29 -13.74 -19.21 -2.29
CA LYS A 29 -13.67 -19.76 -3.66
C LYS A 29 -14.32 -18.83 -4.71
N HIS A 30 -14.24 -17.52 -4.50
CA HIS A 30 -14.67 -16.54 -5.49
C HIS A 30 -13.50 -16.14 -6.40
N TYR A 31 -13.82 -15.78 -7.65
CA TYR A 31 -12.91 -15.02 -8.50
C TYR A 31 -12.84 -13.57 -8.00
N CYS A 32 -11.69 -12.92 -8.15
CA CYS A 32 -11.54 -11.50 -7.89
C CYS A 32 -10.84 -10.83 -9.07
N ALA A 33 -11.49 -9.85 -9.68
CA ALA A 33 -10.93 -9.07 -10.78
C ALA A 33 -10.72 -7.63 -10.31
N ALA A 34 -9.60 -7.03 -10.71
CA ALA A 34 -9.25 -5.66 -10.39
C ALA A 34 -8.78 -4.90 -11.63
N VAL A 35 -9.23 -3.65 -11.75
CA VAL A 35 -8.69 -2.65 -12.67
C VAL A 35 -7.84 -1.67 -11.87
N PHE A 36 -6.56 -1.62 -12.18
CA PHE A 36 -5.65 -0.60 -11.71
C PHE A 36 -5.73 0.57 -12.69
N ILE A 37 -6.20 1.72 -12.20
CA ILE A 37 -6.49 2.92 -12.98
C ILE A 37 -5.37 3.93 -12.70
N ASP A 38 -4.78 4.44 -13.78
CA ASP A 38 -3.79 5.51 -13.77
C ASP A 38 -4.35 6.70 -14.54
N LEU A 39 -4.17 7.91 -14.01
CA LEU A 39 -4.62 9.15 -14.63
C LEU A 39 -3.43 9.89 -15.26
N ALA A 40 -3.61 10.37 -16.48
CA ALA A 40 -2.59 11.14 -17.16
C ALA A 40 -2.46 12.53 -16.55
N LYS A 41 -1.29 12.83 -15.97
CA LYS A 41 -0.96 14.15 -15.39
C LYS A 41 -2.05 14.66 -14.42
N ALA A 42 -2.48 13.81 -13.48
CA ALA A 42 -3.67 14.07 -12.66
C ALA A 42 -3.66 15.44 -11.95
N PHE A 43 -2.52 15.82 -11.34
CA PHE A 43 -2.36 17.11 -10.67
C PHE A 43 -2.38 18.30 -11.62
N ASP A 44 -1.84 18.15 -12.83
CA ASP A 44 -1.77 19.22 -13.84
C ASP A 44 -3.10 19.37 -14.60
N SER A 45 -3.97 18.36 -14.54
CA SER A 45 -5.27 18.32 -15.23
C SER A 45 -6.43 18.86 -14.38
N VAL A 46 -6.18 19.33 -13.15
CA VAL A 46 -7.25 19.84 -12.27
C VAL A 46 -7.86 21.11 -12.84
N ASN A 47 -9.13 21.08 -13.21
CA ASN A 47 -9.85 22.27 -13.65
C ASN A 47 -10.20 23.18 -12.46
N HIS A 48 -9.78 24.45 -12.50
CA HIS A 48 -9.98 25.40 -11.41
C HIS A 48 -11.45 25.70 -11.15
N HIS A 49 -12.29 25.87 -12.18
CA HIS A 49 -13.72 26.15 -12.00
C HIS A 49 -14.45 25.00 -11.31
N ILE A 50 -14.15 23.76 -11.72
CA ILE A 50 -14.72 22.56 -11.08
C ILE A 50 -14.25 22.49 -9.62
N LEU A 51 -12.96 22.74 -9.34
CA LEU A 51 -12.41 22.71 -7.99
C LEU A 51 -13.06 23.76 -7.07
N ILE A 52 -13.23 25.00 -7.56
CA ILE A 52 -13.92 26.06 -6.81
C ILE A 52 -15.38 25.67 -6.53
N GLY A 53 -16.09 25.12 -7.53
CA GLY A 53 -17.45 24.61 -7.34
C GLY A 53 -17.53 23.46 -6.32
N ARG A 54 -16.50 22.60 -6.24
CA ARG A 54 -16.39 21.58 -5.18
C ARG A 54 -16.22 22.20 -3.81
N LEU A 55 -15.36 23.19 -3.67
CA LEU A 55 -15.19 23.90 -2.39
C LEU A 55 -16.49 24.60 -1.96
N ASP A 56 -17.21 25.21 -2.90
CA ASP A 56 -18.53 25.82 -2.64
C ASP A 56 -19.55 24.77 -2.13
N SER A 57 -19.63 23.61 -2.80
CA SER A 57 -20.51 22.51 -2.38
C SER A 57 -20.20 21.94 -0.99
N LEU A 58 -18.97 22.13 -0.50
CA LEU A 58 -18.56 21.76 0.86
C LEU A 58 -18.86 22.84 1.92
N GLY A 59 -19.45 23.97 1.53
CA GLY A 59 -19.87 25.05 2.43
C GLY A 59 -18.77 26.03 2.80
N PHE A 60 -17.74 26.18 1.96
CA PHE A 60 -16.71 27.21 2.16
C PHE A 60 -17.30 28.62 1.96
N SER A 61 -16.81 29.60 2.71
CA SER A 61 -17.29 30.99 2.60
C SER A 61 -16.90 31.63 1.27
N ASN A 62 -17.69 32.59 0.81
CA ASN A 62 -17.41 33.38 -0.40
C ASN A 62 -16.01 34.02 -0.38
N ASP A 63 -15.54 34.49 0.78
CA ASP A 63 -14.20 35.07 0.93
C ASP A 63 -13.10 34.03 0.68
N CYS A 64 -13.30 32.81 1.18
CA CYS A 64 -12.36 31.72 0.96
C CYS A 64 -12.34 31.28 -0.50
N LEU A 65 -13.52 31.20 -1.13
CA LEU A 65 -13.64 30.91 -2.55
C LEU A 65 -12.96 31.98 -3.41
N ALA A 66 -13.17 33.26 -3.10
CA ALA A 66 -12.52 34.39 -3.78
C ALA A 66 -10.99 34.33 -3.62
N TRP A 67 -10.50 33.95 -2.44
CA TRP A 67 -9.07 33.73 -2.20
C TRP A 67 -8.51 32.61 -3.08
N PHE A 68 -9.21 31.46 -3.18
CA PHE A 68 -8.77 30.37 -4.05
C PHE A 68 -8.84 30.75 -5.53
N THR A 69 -9.88 31.47 -5.97
CA THR A 69 -9.97 31.99 -7.33
C THR A 69 -8.75 32.85 -7.63
N ASN A 70 -8.44 33.83 -6.76
CA ASN A 70 -7.24 34.67 -6.90
C ASN A 70 -5.95 33.84 -6.90
N TYR A 71 -5.83 32.84 -6.02
CA TYR A 71 -4.64 31.97 -5.92
C TYR A 71 -4.31 31.24 -7.23
N PHE A 72 -5.32 30.97 -8.06
CA PHE A 72 -5.17 30.32 -9.37
C PHE A 72 -5.14 31.30 -10.56
N SER A 73 -5.68 32.51 -10.41
CA SER A 73 -5.73 33.51 -11.48
C SER A 73 -4.35 34.02 -11.91
N ASP A 74 -4.22 34.34 -13.20
CA ASP A 74 -3.07 35.02 -13.82
C ASP A 74 -1.70 34.39 -13.54
N ARG A 75 -1.67 33.09 -13.23
CA ARG A 75 -0.44 32.36 -13.03
C ARG A 75 0.24 32.09 -14.35
N VAL A 76 1.56 32.23 -14.35
CA VAL A 76 2.43 31.87 -15.46
C VAL A 76 3.53 30.92 -15.00
N GLN A 77 4.02 30.10 -15.92
CA GLN A 77 5.16 29.21 -15.73
C GLN A 77 6.21 29.46 -16.81
N CYS A 78 7.48 29.21 -16.46
CA CYS A 78 8.59 29.23 -17.41
C CYS A 78 9.58 28.10 -17.06
N VAL A 79 10.35 27.66 -18.05
CA VAL A 79 11.39 26.65 -17.87
C VAL A 79 12.74 27.35 -17.84
N LYS A 80 13.56 27.05 -16.82
CA LYS A 80 14.94 27.51 -16.74
C LYS A 80 15.89 26.37 -17.12
N SER A 81 16.70 26.59 -18.16
CA SER A 81 17.75 25.65 -18.57
C SER A 81 19.05 26.41 -18.80
N GLU A 82 20.14 25.95 -18.18
CA GLU A 82 21.47 26.55 -18.31
C GLU A 82 21.52 28.08 -18.11
N GLY A 83 20.68 28.60 -17.21
CA GLY A 83 20.59 30.03 -16.91
C GLY A 83 19.65 30.83 -17.82
N LEU A 84 19.18 30.25 -18.93
CA LEU A 84 18.19 30.85 -19.83
C LEU A 84 16.77 30.50 -19.38
N LEU A 85 15.85 31.46 -19.53
CA LEU A 85 14.42 31.29 -19.24
C LEU A 85 13.63 31.22 -20.54
N SER A 86 12.66 30.31 -20.62
CA SER A 86 11.64 30.34 -21.66
C SER A 86 10.74 31.57 -21.52
N GLY A 87 9.99 31.89 -22.58
CA GLY A 87 8.86 32.81 -22.46
C GLY A 87 7.84 32.33 -21.40
N PRO A 88 7.11 33.26 -20.76
CA PRO A 88 6.07 32.91 -19.81
C PRO A 88 4.90 32.25 -20.53
N LEU A 89 4.37 31.17 -19.95
CA LEU A 89 3.18 30.48 -20.42
C LEU A 89 2.11 30.52 -19.33
N ALA A 90 0.88 30.89 -19.67
CA ALA A 90 -0.22 30.90 -18.72
C ALA A 90 -0.55 29.50 -18.20
N VAL A 91 -0.91 29.41 -16.91
CA VAL A 91 -1.30 28.16 -16.23
C VAL A 91 -2.81 28.20 -16.01
N SER A 92 -3.56 27.60 -16.93
CA SER A 92 -5.03 27.59 -16.89
C SER A 92 -5.62 26.37 -16.19
N MET A 93 -4.81 25.34 -15.89
CA MET A 93 -5.23 24.14 -15.19
C MET A 93 -4.12 23.64 -14.26
N GLY A 94 -4.53 22.79 -13.32
CA GLY A 94 -3.66 22.09 -12.41
C GLY A 94 -3.48 22.79 -11.08
N VAL A 95 -3.06 22.03 -10.08
CA VAL A 95 -2.61 22.58 -8.81
C VAL A 95 -1.08 22.64 -8.81
N PRO A 96 -0.45 23.69 -8.24
CA PRO A 96 1.00 23.81 -8.28
C PRO A 96 1.70 22.63 -7.60
N GLN A 97 2.52 21.90 -8.35
CA GLN A 97 3.33 20.80 -7.79
C GLN A 97 4.32 21.34 -6.76
N GLY A 98 4.45 20.64 -5.62
CA GLY A 98 5.26 21.09 -4.48
C GLY A 98 4.58 22.13 -3.58
N SER A 99 3.37 22.59 -3.92
CA SER A 99 2.59 23.39 -2.98
C SER A 99 2.06 22.55 -1.82
N ILE A 100 1.90 23.19 -0.66
CA ILE A 100 1.36 22.56 0.55
C ILE A 100 -0.11 22.15 0.35
N LEU A 101 -0.89 22.98 -0.35
CA LEU A 101 -2.33 22.77 -0.55
C LEU A 101 -2.67 21.84 -1.71
N GLY A 102 -1.79 21.69 -2.71
CA GLY A 102 -2.04 20.89 -3.91
C GLY A 102 -2.58 19.47 -3.61
N PRO A 103 -1.94 18.69 -2.73
CA PRO A 103 -2.43 17.36 -2.37
C PRO A 103 -3.81 17.33 -1.71
N THR A 104 -4.10 18.31 -0.86
CA THR A 104 -5.41 18.44 -0.19
C THR A 104 -6.50 18.81 -1.19
N LEU A 105 -6.21 19.77 -2.07
CA LEU A 105 -7.13 20.23 -3.11
C LEU A 105 -7.42 19.11 -4.11
N PHE A 106 -6.40 18.35 -4.51
CA PHE A 106 -6.61 17.16 -5.35
C PHE A 106 -7.50 16.12 -4.66
N SER A 107 -7.31 15.89 -3.36
CA SER A 107 -8.15 14.95 -2.60
C SER A 107 -9.62 15.41 -2.55
N VAL A 108 -9.88 16.71 -2.41
CA VAL A 108 -11.22 17.29 -2.49
C VAL A 108 -11.81 17.10 -3.89
N TYR A 109 -11.00 17.34 -4.92
CA TYR A 109 -11.41 17.25 -6.33
C TYR A 109 -11.97 15.87 -6.71
N ILE A 110 -11.32 14.80 -6.26
CA ILE A 110 -11.68 13.42 -6.61
C ILE A 110 -12.60 12.74 -5.58
N ASN A 111 -12.98 13.42 -4.50
CA ASN A 111 -13.61 12.81 -3.32
C ASN A 111 -14.87 11.98 -3.65
N GLU A 112 -15.67 12.46 -4.61
CA GLU A 112 -16.92 11.80 -5.01
C GLU A 112 -16.76 10.68 -6.03
N VAL A 113 -15.60 10.56 -6.69
CA VAL A 113 -15.37 9.52 -7.71
C VAL A 113 -15.65 8.13 -7.12
N ALA A 114 -15.32 7.93 -5.84
CA ALA A 114 -15.57 6.68 -5.15
C ALA A 114 -17.05 6.27 -5.10
N LEU A 115 -17.98 7.22 -5.16
CA LEU A 115 -19.42 6.97 -5.08
C LEU A 115 -19.96 6.32 -6.36
N ALA A 116 -19.29 6.54 -7.50
CA ALA A 116 -19.69 5.97 -8.78
C ALA A 116 -19.30 4.49 -8.95
N ALA A 117 -18.55 3.90 -8.02
CA ALA A 117 -18.10 2.52 -8.11
C ALA A 117 -19.22 1.47 -7.93
N GLY A 118 -20.41 1.87 -7.49
CA GLY A 118 -21.58 0.99 -7.37
C GLY A 118 -21.31 -0.23 -6.46
N GLU A 119 -21.51 -1.42 -7.01
CA GLU A 119 -21.29 -2.70 -6.30
C GLU A 119 -19.81 -3.09 -6.19
N SER A 120 -18.93 -2.47 -6.99
CA SER A 120 -17.50 -2.74 -6.91
C SER A 120 -16.86 -1.97 -5.76
N LEU A 121 -15.80 -2.55 -5.19
CA LEU A 121 -14.99 -1.89 -4.20
C LEU A 121 -13.97 -0.98 -4.88
N ILE A 122 -13.80 0.23 -4.36
CA ILE A 122 -12.85 1.21 -4.87
C ILE A 122 -11.96 1.77 -3.77
N HIS A 123 -10.66 1.83 -4.06
CA HIS A 123 -9.67 2.47 -3.20
C HIS A 123 -8.87 3.49 -4.01
N LEU A 124 -8.89 4.75 -3.57
CA LEU A 124 -8.12 5.84 -4.14
C LEU A 124 -6.95 6.16 -3.22
N TYR A 125 -5.75 6.22 -3.79
CA TYR A 125 -4.54 6.70 -3.13
C TYR A 125 -3.94 7.80 -4.02
N ALA A 126 -4.37 9.04 -3.78
CA ALA A 126 -4.14 10.13 -4.73
C ALA A 126 -4.71 9.75 -6.11
N ASP A 127 -3.91 9.82 -7.16
CA ASP A 127 -4.25 9.45 -8.54
C ASP A 127 -4.25 7.94 -8.79
N ASP A 128 -3.49 7.17 -8.02
CA ASP A 128 -3.51 5.70 -8.06
C ASP A 128 -4.88 5.20 -7.57
N THR A 129 -5.67 4.63 -8.47
CA THR A 129 -7.00 4.09 -8.14
C THR A 129 -7.05 2.60 -8.44
N ILE A 130 -7.62 1.82 -7.53
CA ILE A 130 -7.95 0.41 -7.77
C ILE A 130 -9.45 0.21 -7.62
N LEU A 131 -10.05 -0.38 -8.65
CA LEU A 131 -11.44 -0.82 -8.67
C LEU A 131 -11.44 -2.34 -8.74
N TYR A 132 -12.14 -3.01 -7.84
CA TYR A 132 -12.13 -4.47 -7.79
C TYR A 132 -13.45 -5.04 -7.31
N THR A 133 -13.78 -6.22 -7.80
CA THR A 133 -14.99 -6.96 -7.41
C THR A 133 -14.66 -8.43 -7.24
N SER A 134 -15.53 -9.16 -6.56
CA SER A 134 -15.39 -10.60 -6.35
C SER A 134 -16.72 -11.32 -6.44
N GLY A 135 -16.73 -12.54 -6.98
CA GLY A 135 -17.94 -13.32 -7.18
C GLY A 135 -17.68 -14.80 -7.47
N PRO A 136 -18.71 -15.66 -7.35
CA PRO A 136 -18.57 -17.11 -7.54
C PRO A 136 -18.36 -17.51 -9.01
N SER A 137 -18.81 -16.69 -9.96
CA SER A 137 -18.67 -16.93 -11.40
C SER A 137 -17.96 -15.76 -12.08
N LEU A 138 -17.24 -16.08 -13.16
CA LEU A 138 -16.46 -15.11 -13.91
C LEU A 138 -17.30 -14.38 -14.98
N ASP A 139 -18.11 -15.13 -15.73
CA ASP A 139 -18.63 -14.71 -17.04
C ASP A 139 -19.70 -13.59 -17.00
N THR A 140 -20.56 -13.54 -15.99
CA THR A 140 -21.79 -12.72 -16.09
C THR A 140 -22.08 -11.80 -14.92
N VAL A 141 -21.37 -11.93 -13.80
CA VAL A 141 -21.53 -11.01 -12.65
C VAL A 141 -20.22 -10.29 -12.37
N LEU A 142 -19.07 -10.97 -12.41
CA LEU A 142 -17.79 -10.32 -12.10
C LEU A 142 -17.37 -9.31 -13.18
N LEU A 143 -17.30 -9.74 -14.44
CA LEU A 143 -16.82 -8.89 -15.53
C LEU A 143 -17.85 -7.82 -15.91
N THR A 144 -19.15 -8.12 -15.82
CA THR A 144 -20.24 -7.17 -16.09
C THR A 144 -20.33 -6.11 -15.00
N THR A 145 -20.32 -6.49 -13.71
CA THR A 145 -20.33 -5.53 -12.60
C THR A 145 -19.06 -4.68 -12.62
N LEU A 146 -17.89 -5.28 -12.88
CA LEU A 146 -16.64 -4.55 -12.99
C LEU A 146 -16.65 -3.57 -14.18
N GLN A 147 -17.12 -4.00 -15.35
CA GLN A 147 -17.24 -3.15 -16.55
C GLN A 147 -18.21 -1.99 -16.31
N ALA A 148 -19.38 -2.25 -15.74
CA ALA A 148 -20.37 -1.21 -15.42
C ALA A 148 -19.79 -0.19 -14.44
N SER A 149 -19.13 -0.67 -13.39
CA SER A 149 -18.47 0.19 -12.39
C SER A 149 -17.32 0.99 -13.03
N PHE A 150 -16.52 0.35 -13.89
CA PHE A 150 -15.43 1.01 -14.59
C PHE A 150 -15.93 2.07 -15.58
N ASN A 151 -17.04 1.84 -16.27
CA ASN A 151 -17.69 2.83 -17.12
C ASN A 151 -18.19 4.04 -16.31
N ALA A 152 -18.85 3.81 -15.17
CA ALA A 152 -19.32 4.88 -14.29
C ALA A 152 -18.15 5.72 -13.73
N ILE A 153 -17.05 5.07 -13.38
CA ILE A 153 -15.82 5.75 -12.93
C ILE A 153 -15.18 6.56 -14.07
N GLN A 154 -15.10 6.01 -15.29
CA GLN A 154 -14.60 6.76 -16.46
C GLN A 154 -15.46 7.98 -16.77
N LEU A 155 -16.79 7.87 -16.69
CA LEU A 155 -17.70 9.01 -16.83
C LEU A 155 -17.45 10.07 -15.74
N SER A 156 -17.24 9.63 -14.51
CA SER A 156 -16.91 10.53 -13.39
C SER A 156 -15.60 11.27 -13.63
N PHE A 157 -14.56 10.59 -14.11
CA PHE A 157 -13.29 11.23 -14.49
C PHE A 157 -13.45 12.22 -15.65
N ARG A 158 -14.22 11.86 -16.69
CA ARG A 158 -14.52 12.78 -17.80
C ARG A 158 -15.25 14.04 -17.33
N GLY A 159 -16.21 13.89 -16.41
CA GLY A 159 -16.90 15.03 -15.78
C GLY A 159 -15.96 15.94 -14.99
N LEU A 160 -14.93 15.37 -14.39
CA LEU A 160 -13.83 16.10 -13.72
C LEU A 160 -12.70 16.51 -14.69
N GLN A 161 -12.87 16.35 -16.00
CA GLN A 161 -11.81 16.62 -17.00
C GLN A 161 -10.47 15.89 -16.71
N LEU A 162 -10.52 14.76 -16.01
CA LEU A 162 -9.38 13.91 -15.75
C LEU A 162 -9.27 12.86 -16.85
N LEU A 163 -8.06 12.75 -17.44
CA LEU A 163 -7.80 11.83 -18.54
C LEU A 163 -7.30 10.49 -18.03
N LEU A 164 -7.93 9.41 -18.48
CA LEU A 164 -7.46 8.06 -18.23
C LEU A 164 -6.18 7.79 -19.02
N ASN A 165 -5.17 7.24 -18.35
CA ASN A 165 -3.99 6.70 -19.02
C ASN A 165 -4.24 5.24 -19.40
N THR A 166 -4.77 5.02 -20.60
CA THR A 166 -5.10 3.67 -21.12
C THR A 166 -3.88 2.75 -21.16
N SER A 167 -2.69 3.29 -21.46
CA SER A 167 -1.45 2.50 -21.54
C SER A 167 -0.98 1.97 -20.19
N LYS A 168 -1.27 2.66 -19.08
CA LYS A 168 -0.91 2.26 -17.72
C LYS A 168 -2.07 1.66 -16.93
N THR A 169 -3.30 1.86 -17.38
CA THR A 169 -4.48 1.23 -16.80
C THR A 169 -4.49 -0.24 -17.20
N LYS A 170 -4.51 -1.13 -16.21
CA LYS A 170 -4.39 -2.60 -16.43
C LYS A 170 -5.44 -3.36 -15.67
N CYS A 171 -5.86 -4.49 -16.22
CA CYS A 171 -6.72 -5.44 -15.53
C CYS A 171 -5.90 -6.61 -14.99
N MET A 172 -6.27 -7.14 -13.83
CA MET A 172 -5.69 -8.34 -13.25
C MET A 172 -6.79 -9.23 -12.70
N LEU A 173 -6.74 -10.51 -13.06
CA LEU A 173 -7.58 -11.53 -12.46
C LEU A 173 -6.79 -12.26 -11.39
N PHE A 174 -7.18 -12.11 -10.13
CA PHE A 174 -6.61 -12.88 -9.03
C PHE A 174 -7.22 -14.28 -9.05
N ASN A 175 -6.41 -15.26 -9.46
CA ASN A 175 -6.79 -16.65 -9.50
C ASN A 175 -5.67 -17.54 -8.95
N ARG A 176 -5.93 -18.19 -7.81
CA ARG A 176 -4.98 -19.12 -7.18
C ARG A 176 -5.53 -20.54 -7.01
N SER A 177 -6.84 -20.71 -7.04
CA SER A 177 -7.49 -21.97 -6.66
C SER A 177 -8.52 -22.47 -7.67
N LEU A 178 -8.88 -21.66 -8.65
CA LEU A 178 -9.90 -21.99 -9.64
C LEU A 178 -9.23 -22.27 -11.00
N PRO A 179 -9.82 -23.13 -11.84
CA PRO A 179 -9.32 -23.35 -13.19
C PRO A 179 -9.17 -22.02 -13.93
N ALA A 180 -8.14 -21.90 -14.77
CA ALA A 180 -8.06 -20.77 -15.69
C ALA A 180 -9.31 -20.82 -16.60
N PRO A 181 -10.02 -19.70 -16.78
CA PRO A 181 -11.18 -19.67 -17.64
C PRO A 181 -10.81 -19.93 -19.09
N THR A 182 -11.68 -20.64 -19.80
CA THR A 182 -11.50 -21.01 -21.21
C THR A 182 -11.67 -19.82 -22.16
N ARG A 183 -12.47 -18.82 -21.79
CA ARG A 183 -12.57 -17.52 -22.47
C ARG A 183 -12.73 -16.42 -21.42
N LEU A 184 -11.99 -15.33 -21.59
CA LEU A 184 -12.10 -14.14 -20.76
C LEU A 184 -12.72 -13.04 -21.63
N SER A 185 -13.85 -12.50 -21.23
CA SER A 185 -14.38 -11.28 -21.87
C SER A 185 -13.47 -10.12 -21.50
N ASN A 186 -13.02 -9.36 -22.50
CA ASN A 186 -12.14 -8.20 -22.25
C ASN A 186 -12.93 -7.06 -21.61
N ILE A 187 -12.34 -6.43 -20.59
CA ILE A 187 -12.82 -5.15 -20.10
C ILE A 187 -12.38 -4.07 -21.08
N THR A 188 -13.30 -3.20 -21.46
CA THR A 188 -13.07 -2.14 -22.44
C THR A 188 -13.20 -0.76 -21.81
N THR A 189 -12.50 0.20 -22.40
CA THR A 189 -12.70 1.62 -22.10
C THR A 189 -13.97 2.14 -22.78
N LEU A 190 -14.46 3.30 -22.36
CA LEU A 190 -15.59 3.97 -23.04
C LEU A 190 -15.29 4.30 -24.51
N ASP A 191 -14.00 4.40 -24.88
CA ASP A 191 -13.55 4.64 -26.25
C ASP A 191 -13.39 3.34 -27.06
N GLY A 192 -13.81 2.19 -26.50
CA GLY A 192 -13.79 0.89 -27.17
C GLY A 192 -12.42 0.21 -27.20
N SER A 193 -11.40 0.76 -26.51
CA SER A 193 -10.08 0.10 -26.40
C SER A 193 -10.10 -0.97 -25.30
N ASP A 194 -9.62 -2.16 -25.62
CA ASP A 194 -9.46 -3.26 -24.67
C ASP A 194 -8.36 -2.97 -23.65
N LEU A 195 -8.62 -3.29 -22.38
CA LEU A 195 -7.60 -3.25 -21.33
C LEU A 195 -6.72 -4.50 -21.38
N GLU A 196 -5.41 -4.28 -21.24
CA GLU A 196 -4.46 -5.38 -21.12
C GLU A 196 -4.63 -6.10 -19.76
N TYR A 197 -4.74 -7.42 -19.83
CA TYR A 197 -4.67 -8.30 -18.66
C TYR A 197 -3.22 -8.62 -18.32
N VAL A 198 -2.84 -8.36 -17.07
CA VAL A 198 -1.48 -8.58 -16.59
C VAL A 198 -1.47 -9.53 -15.40
N ASP A 199 -0.46 -10.38 -15.37
CA ASP A 199 -0.18 -11.26 -14.22
C ASP A 199 0.61 -10.54 -13.12
N ASN A 200 1.25 -9.41 -13.43
CA ASN A 200 2.08 -8.65 -12.51
C ASN A 200 1.80 -7.15 -12.66
N TYR A 201 1.57 -6.45 -11.56
CA TYR A 201 1.35 -5.00 -11.54
C TYR A 201 2.02 -4.35 -10.33
N LYS A 202 2.61 -3.17 -10.51
CA LYS A 202 3.26 -2.43 -9.42
C LYS A 202 2.27 -1.46 -8.78
N TYR A 203 1.60 -1.89 -7.73
CA TYR A 203 0.62 -1.10 -6.99
C TYR A 203 1.26 -0.42 -5.77
N LEU A 204 1.18 0.92 -5.72
CA LEU A 204 1.70 1.77 -4.64
C LEU A 204 3.16 1.45 -4.21
N GLY A 205 3.99 1.03 -5.16
CA GLY A 205 5.39 0.70 -4.93
C GLY A 205 5.70 -0.78 -4.68
N VAL A 206 4.70 -1.64 -4.49
CA VAL A 206 4.86 -3.10 -4.33
C VAL A 206 4.37 -3.84 -5.57
N TRP A 207 5.08 -4.90 -5.96
CA TRP A 207 4.69 -5.73 -7.09
C TRP A 207 3.70 -6.79 -6.60
N LEU A 208 2.48 -6.74 -7.12
CA LEU A 208 1.46 -7.75 -6.91
C LEU A 208 1.46 -8.69 -8.12
N ASP A 209 1.40 -9.99 -7.86
CA ASP A 209 1.13 -11.00 -8.87
C ASP A 209 -0.28 -11.57 -8.71
N CYS A 210 -0.87 -12.10 -9.78
CA CYS A 210 -2.22 -12.67 -9.81
C CYS A 210 -2.43 -13.81 -8.79
N LYS A 211 -1.35 -14.43 -8.29
CA LYS A 211 -1.36 -15.47 -7.25
C LYS A 211 -1.00 -14.95 -5.86
N LEU A 212 -0.71 -13.66 -5.70
CA LEU A 212 -0.23 -13.05 -4.46
C LEU A 212 0.93 -13.84 -3.82
N SER A 213 1.88 -14.31 -4.65
CA SER A 213 3.09 -15.02 -4.22
C SER A 213 4.23 -14.06 -3.82
N PHE A 214 4.18 -12.82 -4.30
CA PHE A 214 5.21 -11.78 -4.20
C PHE A 214 6.55 -12.17 -4.83
N GLN A 215 6.59 -13.17 -5.71
CA GLN A 215 7.82 -13.63 -6.34
C GLN A 215 8.53 -12.53 -7.13
N THR A 216 7.78 -11.76 -7.90
CA THR A 216 8.29 -10.63 -8.68
C THR A 216 8.80 -9.52 -7.77
N HIS A 217 8.08 -9.23 -6.69
CA HIS A 217 8.47 -8.22 -5.71
C HIS A 217 9.81 -8.57 -5.03
N ILE A 218 9.93 -9.79 -4.51
CA ILE A 218 11.14 -10.24 -3.82
C ILE A 218 12.34 -10.23 -4.77
N LYS A 219 12.19 -10.70 -6.02
CA LYS A 219 13.27 -10.63 -7.03
C LYS A 219 13.72 -9.20 -7.29
N HIS A 220 12.78 -8.27 -7.41
CA HIS A 220 13.09 -6.85 -7.61
C HIS A 220 13.81 -6.24 -6.40
N LEU A 221 13.35 -6.52 -5.17
CA LEU A 221 14.03 -6.09 -3.94
C LEU A 221 15.46 -6.64 -3.88
N GLN A 222 15.65 -7.94 -4.13
CA GLN A 222 16.97 -8.55 -4.15
C GLN A 222 17.90 -7.89 -5.17
N SER A 223 17.44 -7.65 -6.40
CA SER A 223 18.24 -6.99 -7.43
C SER A 223 18.67 -5.59 -7.00
N LYS A 224 17.71 -4.80 -6.48
CA LYS A 224 17.96 -3.43 -6.01
C LYS A 224 18.96 -3.39 -4.85
N VAL A 225 18.83 -4.30 -3.90
CA VAL A 225 19.73 -4.41 -2.75
C VAL A 225 21.12 -4.91 -3.18
N LYS A 226 21.20 -5.95 -4.01
CA LYS A 226 22.48 -6.47 -4.54
C LYS A 226 23.28 -5.42 -5.29
N SER A 227 22.62 -4.63 -6.14
CA SER A 227 23.26 -3.53 -6.88
C SER A 227 23.91 -2.51 -5.93
N ARG A 228 23.17 -2.07 -4.90
CA ARG A 228 23.67 -1.13 -3.89
C ARG A 228 24.79 -1.71 -3.05
N ILE A 229 24.63 -2.95 -2.57
CA ILE A 229 25.65 -3.66 -1.81
C ILE A 229 26.93 -3.81 -2.65
N GLY A 230 26.82 -4.17 -3.93
CA GLY A 230 27.95 -4.26 -4.84
C GLY A 230 28.73 -2.95 -4.95
N PHE A 231 28.03 -1.81 -5.07
CA PHE A 231 28.66 -0.49 -5.03
C PHE A 231 29.37 -0.21 -3.69
N LEU A 232 28.72 -0.53 -2.57
CA LEU A 232 29.30 -0.34 -1.24
C LEU A 232 30.58 -1.18 -1.06
N PHE A 233 30.56 -2.46 -1.47
CA PHE A 233 31.72 -3.34 -1.38
C PHE A 233 32.90 -2.88 -2.24
N ARG A 234 32.67 -2.34 -3.45
CA ARG A 234 33.73 -1.77 -4.29
C ARG A 234 34.45 -0.62 -3.60
N ASN A 235 33.74 0.15 -2.80
CA ASN A 235 34.25 1.31 -2.08
C ASN A 235 34.52 1.02 -0.60
N LYS A 236 34.64 -0.27 -0.19
CA LYS A 236 34.70 -0.67 1.23
C LYS A 236 35.85 -0.08 2.03
N ALA A 237 36.93 0.35 1.36
CA ALA A 237 38.11 0.95 1.99
C ALA A 237 37.86 2.40 2.39
N SER A 238 36.95 3.10 1.70
CA SER A 238 36.64 4.52 1.91
C SER A 238 35.77 4.79 3.13
N TYR A 239 35.30 3.76 3.83
CA TYR A 239 34.33 3.90 4.92
C TYR A 239 34.86 3.29 6.23
N THR A 240 34.75 4.06 7.32
CA THR A 240 34.93 3.53 8.67
C THR A 240 33.79 2.58 9.05
N HIS A 241 33.96 1.78 10.09
CA HIS A 241 32.92 0.85 10.55
C HIS A 241 31.59 1.57 10.87
N ALA A 242 31.65 2.70 11.58
CA ALA A 242 30.48 3.52 11.89
C ALA A 242 29.77 4.03 10.61
N TYR A 243 30.53 4.49 9.61
CA TYR A 243 29.93 4.92 8.34
C TYR A 243 29.31 3.76 7.56
N LYS A 244 29.90 2.57 7.58
CA LYS A 244 29.29 1.38 6.95
C LYS A 244 27.96 1.03 7.59
N HIS A 245 27.92 1.06 8.91
CA HIS A 245 26.69 0.83 9.67
C HIS A 245 25.60 1.83 9.28
N THR A 246 25.92 3.13 9.28
CA THR A 246 25.00 4.20 8.88
C THR A 246 24.55 4.08 7.43
N LEU A 247 25.46 3.78 6.49
CA LEU A 247 25.15 3.63 5.08
C LEU A 247 24.16 2.48 4.84
N VAL A 248 24.40 1.32 5.43
CA VAL A 248 23.47 0.18 5.28
C VAL A 248 22.13 0.51 5.94
N LYS A 249 22.14 1.12 7.13
CA LYS A 249 20.93 1.53 7.85
C LYS A 249 20.08 2.53 7.06
N LEU A 250 20.70 3.46 6.34
CA LEU A 250 19.98 4.53 5.60
C LEU A 250 19.68 4.18 4.14
N THR A 251 20.40 3.24 3.53
CA THR A 251 20.27 2.98 2.07
C THR A 251 19.81 1.58 1.72
N ILE A 252 19.93 0.60 2.62
CA ILE A 252 19.53 -0.79 2.40
C ILE A 252 18.29 -1.13 3.23
N LEU A 253 18.32 -0.87 4.55
CA LEU A 253 17.17 -1.19 5.41
C LEU A 253 15.87 -0.56 4.93
N PRO A 254 15.81 0.71 4.49
CA PRO A 254 14.54 1.29 4.03
C PRO A 254 13.97 0.60 2.78
N ILE A 255 14.81 -0.03 1.96
CA ILE A 255 14.36 -0.80 0.79
C ILE A 255 13.73 -2.12 1.22
N LEU A 256 14.29 -2.75 2.26
CA LEU A 256 13.76 -4.00 2.81
C LEU A 256 12.53 -3.74 3.68
N ASP A 257 12.54 -2.71 4.51
CA ASP A 257 11.47 -2.36 5.44
C ASP A 257 10.24 -1.78 4.70
N PHE A 258 10.40 -1.17 3.51
CA PHE A 258 9.27 -0.66 2.74
C PHE A 258 8.36 -1.80 2.25
N GLY A 259 7.12 -1.84 2.76
CA GLY A 259 6.12 -2.84 2.39
C GLY A 259 6.35 -4.24 2.95
N ASP A 260 7.20 -4.35 3.96
CA ASP A 260 7.56 -5.61 4.61
C ASP A 260 6.38 -6.32 5.30
N VAL A 261 5.46 -5.54 5.84
CA VAL A 261 4.15 -5.97 6.33
C VAL A 261 3.27 -6.52 5.21
N ILE A 262 3.36 -5.98 4.00
CA ILE A 262 2.53 -6.37 2.86
C ILE A 262 2.98 -7.72 2.30
N TYR A 263 4.28 -7.86 2.04
CA TYR A 263 4.83 -9.10 1.49
C TYR A 263 5.13 -10.18 2.55
N LYS A 264 4.80 -9.95 3.83
CA LYS A 264 4.91 -10.94 4.93
C LYS A 264 4.23 -12.27 4.60
N ILE A 265 3.16 -12.23 3.80
CA ILE A 265 2.38 -13.41 3.40
C ILE A 265 3.08 -14.27 2.33
N ALA A 266 4.23 -13.83 1.80
CA ALA A 266 5.06 -14.63 0.92
C ALA A 266 5.58 -15.89 1.63
N SER A 267 5.93 -16.91 0.87
CA SER A 267 6.45 -18.15 1.45
C SER A 267 7.81 -17.93 2.13
N ASN A 268 8.09 -18.69 3.20
CA ASN A 268 9.38 -18.63 3.89
C ASN A 268 10.55 -18.89 2.93
N THR A 269 10.40 -19.80 1.97
CA THR A 269 11.40 -20.04 0.92
C THR A 269 11.73 -18.78 0.12
N LEU A 270 10.76 -17.90 -0.11
CA LEU A 270 10.96 -16.61 -0.77
C LEU A 270 11.56 -15.57 0.15
N LEU A 271 11.07 -15.48 1.38
CA LEU A 271 11.58 -14.53 2.38
C LEU A 271 13.04 -14.82 2.73
N ASN A 272 13.44 -16.09 2.80
CA ASN A 272 14.83 -16.50 3.04
C ASN A 272 15.79 -16.00 1.95
N LYS A 273 15.29 -15.73 0.73
CA LYS A 273 16.09 -15.11 -0.34
C LYS A 273 16.45 -13.65 0.00
N LEU A 274 15.63 -12.94 0.77
CA LEU A 274 15.97 -11.62 1.29
C LEU A 274 17.00 -11.70 2.42
N ASP A 275 16.93 -12.74 3.25
CA ASP A 275 17.89 -12.91 4.35
C ASP A 275 19.32 -13.03 3.80
N ALA A 276 19.52 -13.72 2.68
CA ALA A 276 20.82 -13.81 2.02
C ALA A 276 21.41 -12.44 1.63
N VAL A 277 20.59 -11.52 1.09
CA VAL A 277 21.08 -10.17 0.73
C VAL A 277 21.27 -9.29 1.97
N TYR A 278 20.47 -9.50 3.02
CA TYR A 278 20.64 -8.83 4.31
C TYR A 278 21.92 -9.28 5.02
N HIS A 279 22.23 -10.57 5.04
CA HIS A 279 23.49 -11.10 5.56
C HIS A 279 24.68 -10.53 4.80
N SER A 280 24.58 -10.38 3.48
CA SER A 280 25.63 -9.72 2.68
C SER A 280 25.84 -8.27 3.11
N ALA A 281 24.78 -7.52 3.37
CA ALA A 281 24.86 -6.16 3.91
C ALA A 281 25.46 -6.12 5.32
N ILE A 282 25.12 -7.07 6.19
CA ILE A 282 25.73 -7.17 7.52
C ILE A 282 27.22 -7.49 7.42
N ARG A 283 27.62 -8.43 6.55
CA ARG A 283 29.03 -8.77 6.29
C ARG A 283 29.83 -7.58 5.77
N PHE A 284 29.21 -6.68 5.01
CA PHE A 284 29.88 -5.43 4.61
C PHE A 284 30.29 -4.59 5.83
N ILE A 285 29.44 -4.51 6.86
CA ILE A 285 29.68 -3.76 8.09
C ILE A 285 30.72 -4.47 8.96
N SER A 286 30.49 -5.75 9.26
CA SER A 286 31.27 -6.52 10.23
C SER A 286 32.61 -7.03 9.68
N LYS A 287 32.77 -7.08 8.36
CA LYS A 287 33.89 -7.76 7.67
C LYS A 287 34.00 -9.26 8.02
N ALA A 288 32.92 -9.87 8.52
CA ALA A 288 32.90 -11.26 8.90
C ALA A 288 33.08 -12.20 7.68
N PRO A 289 33.79 -13.33 7.84
CA PRO A 289 33.88 -14.38 6.82
C PRO A 289 32.51 -14.87 6.33
N TYR A 290 32.50 -15.48 5.14
CA TYR A 290 31.27 -16.04 4.56
C TYR A 290 30.69 -17.19 5.40
N THR A 291 31.55 -17.94 6.09
CA THR A 291 31.20 -19.08 6.94
C THR A 291 30.62 -18.71 8.30
N THR A 292 30.69 -17.43 8.71
CA THR A 292 30.16 -16.99 10.01
C THR A 292 28.65 -17.21 10.08
N HIS A 293 28.21 -17.84 11.17
CA HIS A 293 26.81 -18.15 11.42
C HIS A 293 25.98 -16.86 11.52
N HIS A 294 24.71 -16.92 11.09
CA HIS A 294 23.88 -15.72 10.98
C HIS A 294 23.55 -15.09 12.34
N CYS A 295 23.45 -15.88 13.41
CA CYS A 295 23.27 -15.33 14.77
C CYS A 295 24.45 -14.46 15.20
N ASP A 296 25.68 -14.87 14.90
CA ASP A 296 26.88 -14.10 15.24
C ASP A 296 26.93 -12.79 14.45
N LEU A 297 26.45 -12.79 13.20
CA LEU A 297 26.33 -11.57 12.40
C LEU A 297 25.37 -10.56 13.03
N TYR A 298 24.23 -11.03 13.50
CA TYR A 298 23.24 -10.20 14.17
C TYR A 298 23.83 -9.60 15.45
N ALA A 299 24.52 -10.42 16.26
CA ALA A 299 25.18 -9.97 17.49
C ALA A 299 26.28 -8.93 17.22
N LEU A 300 27.12 -9.14 16.20
CA LEU A 300 28.22 -8.23 15.85
C LEU A 300 27.76 -6.81 15.46
N VAL A 301 26.59 -6.69 14.84
CA VAL A 301 26.04 -5.41 14.39
C VAL A 301 24.95 -4.88 15.35
N GLY A 302 24.47 -5.72 16.28
CA GLY A 302 23.38 -5.39 17.19
C GLY A 302 22.04 -5.23 16.46
N TRP A 303 21.81 -5.95 15.35
CA TRP A 303 20.58 -5.86 14.57
C TRP A 303 19.79 -7.17 14.64
N PRO A 304 18.45 -7.11 14.73
CA PRO A 304 17.62 -8.30 14.68
C PRO A 304 17.58 -8.92 13.27
N SER A 305 17.12 -10.17 13.20
CA SER A 305 16.83 -10.84 11.93
C SER A 305 15.77 -10.09 11.12
N LEU A 306 15.75 -10.23 9.79
CA LEU A 306 14.68 -9.62 8.99
C LEU A 306 13.29 -10.17 9.37
N HIS A 307 13.21 -11.45 9.76
CA HIS A 307 11.96 -12.02 10.24
C HIS A 307 11.44 -11.27 11.47
N THR A 308 12.30 -11.08 12.48
CA THR A 308 11.98 -10.33 13.69
C THR A 308 11.59 -8.89 13.38
N ARG A 309 12.31 -8.21 12.47
CA ARG A 309 11.96 -6.84 12.02
C ARG A 309 10.56 -6.77 11.43
N ARG A 310 10.25 -7.66 10.48
CA ARG A 310 8.92 -7.76 9.84
C ARG A 310 7.83 -8.04 10.86
N GLN A 311 8.07 -8.96 11.78
CA GLN A 311 7.12 -9.29 12.84
C GLN A 311 6.88 -8.09 13.77
N THR A 312 7.93 -7.35 14.10
CA THR A 312 7.83 -6.13 14.91
C THR A 312 6.99 -5.06 14.20
N HIS A 313 7.25 -4.79 12.91
CA HIS A 313 6.46 -3.83 12.13
C HIS A 313 5.00 -4.28 11.97
N TRP A 314 4.76 -5.58 11.79
CA TRP A 314 3.42 -6.17 11.74
C TRP A 314 2.64 -5.95 13.04
N LEU A 315 3.24 -6.28 14.18
CA LEU A 315 2.63 -6.07 15.49
C LEU A 315 2.39 -4.58 15.80
N HIS A 316 3.27 -3.68 15.33
CA HIS A 316 3.01 -2.24 15.41
C HIS A 316 1.77 -1.81 14.61
N VAL A 317 1.54 -2.40 13.43
CA VAL A 317 0.33 -2.11 12.64
C VAL A 317 -0.90 -2.59 13.39
N ILE A 318 -0.90 -3.81 13.91
CA ILE A 318 -2.01 -4.35 14.70
C ILE A 318 -2.29 -3.47 15.92
N TYR A 319 -1.26 -3.11 16.69
CA TYR A 319 -1.45 -2.29 17.88
C TYR A 319 -1.98 -0.89 17.56
N LYS A 320 -1.52 -0.28 16.46
CA LYS A 320 -2.10 0.99 15.98
C LYS A 320 -3.57 0.83 15.60
N THR A 321 -3.96 -0.31 15.05
CA THR A 321 -5.36 -0.65 14.75
C THR A 321 -6.20 -0.69 16.03
N LEU A 322 -5.70 -1.30 17.10
CA LEU A 322 -6.38 -1.34 18.40
C LEU A 322 -6.53 0.04 19.05
N LEU A 323 -5.53 0.91 18.86
CA LEU A 323 -5.59 2.29 19.34
C LEU A 323 -6.48 3.22 18.48
N GLY A 324 -7.09 2.72 17.40
CA GLY A 324 -7.86 3.54 16.46
C GLY A 324 -7.00 4.56 15.69
N LYS A 325 -5.68 4.35 15.60
CA LYS A 325 -4.73 5.25 14.89
C LYS A 325 -4.53 4.88 13.42
N VAL A 326 -5.47 4.12 12.86
CA VAL A 326 -5.52 3.69 11.46
C VAL A 326 -6.89 4.04 10.88
N PRO A 327 -7.08 3.93 9.57
CA PRO A 327 -8.37 4.25 8.96
C PRO A 327 -9.50 3.33 9.43
N PRO A 328 -10.75 3.84 9.49
CA PRO A 328 -11.91 3.06 9.95
C PRO A 328 -12.10 1.72 9.22
N TYR A 329 -11.81 1.69 7.92
CA TYR A 329 -11.94 0.49 7.09
C TYR A 329 -10.95 -0.63 7.44
N LEU A 330 -9.84 -0.29 8.12
CA LEU A 330 -8.85 -1.25 8.59
C LEU A 330 -9.13 -1.62 10.05
N SER A 331 -9.54 -0.66 10.88
CA SER A 331 -9.93 -0.92 12.27
C SER A 331 -11.15 -1.83 12.37
N SER A 332 -12.11 -1.72 11.44
CA SER A 332 -13.29 -2.58 11.41
C SER A 332 -12.99 -4.05 11.10
N LEU A 333 -11.77 -4.38 10.64
CA LEU A 333 -11.37 -5.77 10.35
C LEU A 333 -10.92 -6.54 11.60
N VAL A 334 -10.71 -5.84 12.72
CA VAL A 334 -10.20 -6.42 13.96
C VAL A 334 -11.17 -6.11 15.09
N THR A 335 -11.65 -7.15 15.76
CA THR A 335 -12.62 -7.02 16.86
C THR A 335 -12.01 -7.54 18.15
N ILE A 336 -12.03 -6.71 19.19
CA ILE A 336 -11.65 -7.12 20.55
C ILE A 336 -12.69 -8.11 21.06
N ALA A 337 -12.23 -9.26 21.55
CA ALA A 337 -13.11 -10.28 22.09
C ALA A 337 -13.68 -9.80 23.43
N SER A 338 -15.01 -9.91 23.56
CA SER A 338 -15.71 -9.76 24.83
C SER A 338 -15.98 -11.15 25.40
N PRO A 339 -15.20 -11.63 26.38
CA PRO A 339 -15.38 -12.96 26.94
C PRO A 339 -16.71 -13.05 27.68
N THR A 340 -17.52 -14.06 27.34
CA THR A 340 -18.81 -14.35 28.01
C THR A 340 -18.65 -15.05 29.36
N CYS A 341 -17.48 -15.67 29.61
CA CYS A 341 -17.14 -16.33 30.86
C CYS A 341 -15.79 -15.83 31.39
N SER A 342 -15.68 -15.64 32.71
CA SER A 342 -14.46 -15.20 33.39
C SER A 342 -13.43 -16.33 33.50
N THR A 343 -12.58 -16.47 32.48
CA THR A 343 -11.43 -17.38 32.47
C THR A 343 -10.12 -16.62 32.73
N ARG A 344 -9.02 -17.29 33.07
CA ARG A 344 -7.72 -16.59 33.25
C ARG A 344 -7.25 -15.80 32.02
N SER A 345 -7.67 -16.20 30.80
CA SER A 345 -7.39 -15.49 29.55
C SER A 345 -8.36 -14.35 29.26
N SER A 346 -9.48 -14.24 30.00
CA SER A 346 -10.47 -13.17 29.84
C SER A 346 -9.98 -11.82 30.38
N ARG A 347 -8.85 -11.78 31.08
CA ARG A 347 -8.24 -10.57 31.64
C ARG A 347 -7.40 -9.79 30.65
N TYR A 348 -6.96 -10.43 29.57
CA TYR A 348 -6.07 -9.83 28.57
C TYR A 348 -6.82 -9.43 27.31
N ILE A 349 -6.32 -8.41 26.62
CA ILE A 349 -6.88 -7.92 25.36
C ILE A 349 -6.66 -8.98 24.28
N SER A 350 -7.69 -9.78 24.00
CA SER A 350 -7.68 -10.79 22.94
C SER A 350 -8.54 -10.34 21.76
N LEU A 351 -8.25 -10.89 20.58
CA LEU A 351 -8.96 -10.62 19.35
C LEU A 351 -9.80 -11.82 18.92
N VAL A 352 -10.96 -11.53 18.32
CA VAL A 352 -11.79 -12.57 17.72
C VAL A 352 -11.11 -13.07 16.46
N THR A 353 -10.72 -14.34 16.45
CA THR A 353 -10.16 -14.99 15.24
C THR A 353 -11.29 -15.48 14.34
N PRO A 354 -11.47 -14.95 13.12
CA PRO A 354 -12.50 -15.40 12.20
C PRO A 354 -12.24 -16.84 11.73
N LYS A 355 -13.30 -17.56 11.34
CA LYS A 355 -13.15 -18.87 10.69
C LYS A 355 -12.66 -18.67 9.25
N THR A 356 -11.77 -19.56 8.81
CA THR A 356 -11.24 -19.57 7.44
C THR A 356 -11.35 -20.96 6.86
N ASN A 357 -11.69 -21.08 5.58
CA ASN A 357 -11.89 -22.37 4.92
C ASN A 357 -10.62 -22.91 4.25
N SER A 358 -9.63 -22.05 4.03
CA SER A 358 -8.41 -22.36 3.29
C SER A 358 -7.17 -21.78 3.96
N PHE A 359 -6.00 -22.23 3.51
CA PHE A 359 -4.73 -21.62 3.88
C PHE A 359 -4.65 -20.13 3.51
N PHE A 360 -5.25 -19.72 2.39
CA PHE A 360 -5.21 -18.33 1.92
C PHE A 360 -6.06 -17.40 2.80
N GLY A 361 -7.19 -17.89 3.32
CA GLY A 361 -7.95 -17.16 4.32
C GLY A 361 -7.13 -16.84 5.57
N ARG A 362 -6.21 -17.73 5.97
CA ARG A 362 -5.31 -17.49 7.11
C ARG A 362 -4.28 -16.38 6.85
N LEU A 363 -3.99 -16.08 5.58
CA LEU A 363 -3.11 -14.97 5.20
C LEU A 363 -3.83 -13.62 5.21
N SER A 364 -5.17 -13.59 5.26
CA SER A 364 -5.92 -12.34 5.33
C SER A 364 -5.54 -11.53 6.58
N PHE A 365 -5.61 -10.20 6.50
CA PHE A 365 -5.27 -9.33 7.62
C PHE A 365 -6.14 -9.65 8.85
N GLN A 366 -7.45 -9.79 8.67
CA GLN A 366 -8.40 -10.08 9.76
C GLN A 366 -8.06 -11.36 10.54
N PHE A 367 -7.58 -12.42 9.87
CA PHE A 367 -7.19 -13.67 10.54
C PHE A 367 -5.79 -13.58 11.12
N SER A 368 -4.81 -13.23 10.30
CA SER A 368 -3.40 -13.25 10.69
C SER A 368 -3.09 -12.23 11.78
N ALA A 369 -3.74 -11.06 11.78
CA ALA A 369 -3.60 -10.08 12.83
C ALA A 369 -4.16 -10.59 14.17
N ALA A 370 -5.36 -11.17 14.17
CA ALA A 370 -5.97 -11.74 15.37
C ALA A 370 -5.13 -12.88 15.94
N ASN A 371 -4.66 -13.78 15.07
CA ASN A 371 -3.83 -14.92 15.47
C ASN A 371 -2.49 -14.46 16.08
N ASP A 372 -1.72 -13.64 15.36
CA ASP A 372 -0.39 -13.21 15.79
C ASP A 372 -0.45 -12.36 17.07
N TRP A 373 -1.51 -11.55 17.23
CA TRP A 373 -1.76 -10.80 18.46
C TRP A 373 -2.09 -11.71 19.64
N ASN A 374 -2.99 -12.68 19.44
CA ASN A 374 -3.37 -13.61 20.50
C ASN A 374 -2.18 -14.48 20.95
N GLU A 375 -1.29 -14.84 20.03
CA GLU A 375 -0.01 -15.48 20.37
C GLU A 375 0.89 -14.55 21.19
N LEU A 376 1.07 -13.28 20.79
CA LEU A 376 1.84 -12.30 21.56
C LEU A 376 1.28 -12.09 22.97
N GLN A 377 -0.04 -12.12 23.14
CA GLN A 377 -0.67 -11.93 24.44
C GLN A 377 -0.39 -13.06 25.44
N LYS A 378 0.06 -14.24 24.99
CA LYS A 378 0.48 -15.32 25.90
C LYS A 378 1.71 -14.92 26.73
N SER A 379 2.60 -14.13 26.14
CA SER A 379 3.81 -13.62 26.81
C SER A 379 3.63 -12.20 27.36
N LEU A 380 2.97 -11.31 26.61
CA LEU A 380 2.87 -9.89 26.95
C LEU A 380 1.79 -9.59 28.01
N LYS A 381 0.66 -10.32 27.98
CA LYS A 381 -0.40 -10.26 29.00
C LYS A 381 -0.89 -8.83 29.32
N LEU A 382 -1.20 -8.04 28.28
CA LEU A 382 -1.74 -6.69 28.46
C LEU A 382 -3.22 -6.75 28.87
N GLU A 383 -3.53 -6.12 29.99
CA GLU A 383 -4.92 -5.93 30.47
C GLU A 383 -5.54 -4.62 29.96
N THR A 384 -4.72 -3.61 29.67
CA THR A 384 -5.15 -2.30 29.17
C THR A 384 -4.29 -1.81 28.01
N LEU A 385 -4.85 -0.94 27.17
CA LEU A 385 -4.12 -0.32 26.08
C LEU A 385 -3.19 0.76 26.64
N ILE A 386 -1.88 0.52 26.52
CA ILE A 386 -0.81 1.45 26.91
C ILE A 386 -0.41 2.39 25.75
N SER A 387 0.46 3.36 26.03
CA SER A 387 0.99 4.23 24.97
C SER A 387 1.72 3.41 23.88
N LEU A 388 1.69 3.90 22.63
CA LEU A 388 2.41 3.26 21.52
C LEU A 388 3.93 3.17 21.80
N THR A 389 4.50 4.15 22.49
CA THR A 389 5.93 4.16 22.84
C THR A 389 6.24 3.07 23.86
N SER A 390 5.41 2.92 24.88
CA SER A 390 5.56 1.86 25.90
C SER A 390 5.42 0.47 25.28
N PHE A 391 4.44 0.29 24.38
CA PHE A 391 4.28 -0.98 23.65
C PHE A 391 5.51 -1.34 22.82
N LYS A 392 6.10 -0.37 22.10
CA LYS A 392 7.32 -0.59 21.33
C LYS A 392 8.49 -1.06 22.19
N HIS A 393 8.64 -0.46 23.38
CA HIS A 393 9.70 -0.84 24.32
C HIS A 393 9.52 -2.28 24.81
N GLN A 394 8.32 -2.64 25.28
CA GLN A 394 8.03 -3.99 25.72
C GLN A 394 8.21 -5.02 24.59
N LEU A 395 7.82 -4.65 23.36
CA LEU A 395 7.98 -5.53 22.22
C LEU A 395 9.46 -5.79 21.90
N SER A 396 10.34 -4.79 22.02
CA SER A 396 11.77 -4.96 21.82
C SER A 396 12.47 -5.78 22.90
N GLU A 397 11.85 -5.95 24.07
CA GLU A 397 12.37 -6.84 25.13
C GLU A 397 11.97 -8.30 24.89
N GLN A 398 10.89 -8.54 24.14
CA GLN A 398 10.38 -9.89 23.87
C GLN A 398 10.87 -10.52 22.56
N LEU A 399 11.26 -9.70 21.58
CA LEU A 399 11.67 -10.09 20.23
C LEU A 399 13.12 -9.72 19.95
#